data_AF-A0AA41BKY4-F1
#
_entry.id   AF-A0AA41BKY4-F1
#
_cell.length_a   1.000
_cell.length_b   1.000
_cell.length_c   1.000
_cell.angle_alpha   90.00
_cell.angle_beta   90.00
_cell.angle_gamma   90.00
#
_symmetry.space_group_name_H-M   'P 1'
#
loop_
_entity.id
_entity.type
_entity.pdbx_description
1 polymer ?
#
loop_
_entity_poly.entity_id
_entity_poly.type
_entity_poly.pdbx_seq_one_letter_code
_entity_poly.pdbx_strand_id
1 'polypeptide(L)'
;LEAGKVQAQAGDLAYRCVKRATELALRGDVQAIATAPLTKEALHLAGHNYPGHTELLATLTHSRDYAMVLYTAKLKVIHVSTHIALRKFLDTLSTARVETVIGIADTFLKRVGYVKPRIAVAGVNPHAGENGLFGDEETRILTPAITDARAKG
;
A
#
# COMPACT_ATOMS: atom_id res chain seq x y z
N LEU A 1 31.38 -7.82 -6.30
CA LEU A 1 30.19 -7.05 -6.77
C LEU A 1 30.58 -6.26 -8.02
N GLU A 2 29.85 -6.39 -9.12
CA GLU A 2 30.05 -5.66 -10.38
C GLU A 2 28.85 -4.74 -10.65
N ALA A 3 29.11 -3.51 -11.10
CA ALA A 3 28.05 -2.52 -11.30
C ALA A 3 27.14 -2.91 -12.49
N GLY A 4 25.83 -2.70 -12.33
CA GLY A 4 24.84 -2.90 -13.40
C GLY A 4 24.55 -4.36 -13.76
N LYS A 5 25.12 -5.35 -13.06
CA LYS A 5 24.86 -6.77 -13.30
C LYS A 5 24.02 -7.41 -12.21
N VAL A 6 23.11 -8.28 -12.61
CA VAL A 6 22.31 -9.11 -11.69
C VAL A 6 23.21 -10.14 -11.03
N GLN A 7 23.24 -10.16 -9.69
CA GLN A 7 24.11 -11.04 -8.93
C GLN A 7 23.42 -11.54 -7.65
N ALA A 8 23.49 -12.84 -7.38
CA ALA A 8 22.90 -13.46 -6.17
C ALA A 8 23.38 -12.77 -4.88
N GLN A 9 24.69 -12.51 -4.77
CA GLN A 9 25.27 -11.82 -3.61
C GLN A 9 24.69 -10.41 -3.38
N ALA A 10 24.26 -9.73 -4.45
CA ALA A 10 23.63 -8.40 -4.34
C ALA A 10 22.19 -8.51 -3.86
N GLY A 11 21.44 -9.50 -4.35
CA GLY A 11 20.08 -9.79 -3.88
C GLY A 11 20.03 -10.22 -2.42
N ASP A 12 20.95 -11.08 -1.99
CA ASP A 12 21.07 -11.50 -0.59
C ASP A 12 21.44 -10.33 0.34
N LEU A 13 22.35 -9.46 -0.10
CA LEU A 13 22.68 -8.24 0.65
C LEU A 13 21.45 -7.34 0.82
N ALA A 14 20.69 -7.10 -0.25
CA ALA A 14 19.48 -6.28 -0.20
C ALA A 14 18.45 -6.87 0.79
N TYR A 15 18.20 -8.18 0.74
CA TYR A 15 17.34 -8.87 1.68
C TYR A 15 17.80 -8.67 3.13
N ARG A 16 19.08 -8.95 3.42
CA ARG A 16 19.63 -8.84 4.78
C ARG A 16 19.58 -7.42 5.31
N CYS A 17 19.83 -6.42 4.47
CA CYS A 17 19.68 -5.00 4.84
C CYS A 17 18.24 -4.66 5.23
N VAL A 18 17.25 -5.06 4.42
CA VAL A 18 15.83 -4.82 4.73
C VAL A 18 15.43 -5.55 6.01
N LYS A 19 15.82 -6.83 6.17
CA LYS A 19 15.55 -7.62 7.38
C LYS A 19 16.13 -6.95 8.62
N ARG A 20 17.41 -6.56 8.58
CA ARG A 20 18.08 -5.93 9.72
C ARG A 20 17.50 -4.57 10.07
N ALA A 21 17.21 -3.73 9.06
CA ALA A 21 16.56 -2.44 9.29
C ALA A 21 15.17 -2.61 9.91
N THR A 22 14.41 -3.63 9.47
CA THR A 22 13.10 -3.97 10.04
C THR A 22 13.22 -4.39 11.50
N GLU A 23 14.18 -5.26 11.85
CA GLU A 23 14.45 -5.65 13.23
C GLU A 23 14.80 -4.45 14.13
N LEU A 24 15.63 -3.53 13.63
CA LEU A 24 15.98 -2.28 14.35
C LEU A 24 14.73 -1.42 14.59
N ALA A 25 13.89 -1.24 13.58
CA ALA A 25 12.65 -0.45 13.71
C ALA A 25 11.64 -1.09 14.67
N LEU A 26 11.49 -2.42 14.64
CA LEU A 26 10.59 -3.15 15.54
C LEU A 26 11.06 -3.10 17.01
N ARG A 27 12.37 -3.01 17.26
CA ARG A 27 12.92 -2.79 18.61
C ARG A 27 12.83 -1.33 19.07
N GLY A 28 12.49 -0.40 18.19
CA GLY A 28 12.46 1.03 18.48
C GLY A 28 13.83 1.72 18.40
N ASP A 29 14.86 1.02 17.89
CA ASP A 29 16.22 1.59 17.73
C ASP A 29 16.25 2.70 16.66
N VAL A 30 15.30 2.68 15.72
CA VAL A 30 15.08 3.71 14.69
C VAL A 30 13.59 3.97 14.48
N GLN A 31 13.23 5.17 14.00
CA GLN A 31 11.83 5.60 13.87
C GLN A 31 11.22 5.31 12.49
N ALA A 32 12.05 5.11 11.47
CA ALA A 32 11.63 4.88 10.09
C ALA A 32 12.72 4.18 9.27
N ILE A 33 12.32 3.62 8.12
CA ILE A 33 13.22 3.01 7.13
C ILE A 33 12.98 3.70 5.80
N ALA A 34 14.04 4.20 5.17
CA ALA A 34 14.05 4.61 3.77
C ALA A 34 14.78 3.55 2.95
N THR A 35 14.09 2.91 2.01
CA THR A 35 14.67 1.84 1.20
C THR A 35 15.21 2.37 -0.12
N ALA A 36 16.48 2.11 -0.40
CA ALA A 36 17.04 2.21 -1.75
C ALA A 36 16.40 1.17 -2.68
N PRO A 37 16.42 1.36 -4.01
CA PRO A 37 15.89 0.35 -4.93
C PRO A 37 16.67 -0.97 -4.82
N LEU A 38 15.97 -2.09 -5.07
CA LEU A 38 16.56 -3.42 -5.22
C LEU A 38 16.08 -4.08 -6.51
N THR A 39 16.82 -5.09 -6.97
CA THR A 39 16.47 -5.86 -8.16
C THR A 39 15.76 -7.15 -7.78
N LYS A 40 14.51 -7.32 -8.22
CA LYS A 40 13.69 -8.52 -7.94
C LYS A 40 14.35 -9.81 -8.45
N GLU A 41 14.91 -9.75 -9.65
CA GLU A 41 15.63 -10.88 -10.25
C GLU A 41 16.82 -11.31 -9.39
N ALA A 42 17.62 -10.37 -8.88
CA ALA A 42 18.73 -10.67 -7.98
C ALA A 42 18.25 -11.26 -6.64
N LEU A 43 17.13 -10.77 -6.12
CA LEU A 43 16.49 -11.24 -4.88
C LEU A 43 16.04 -12.70 -5.02
N HIS A 44 15.37 -13.05 -6.12
CA HIS A 44 14.94 -14.43 -6.42
C HIS A 44 16.14 -15.35 -6.66
N LEU A 45 17.15 -14.88 -7.39
CA LEU A 45 18.39 -15.62 -7.61
C LEU A 45 19.13 -15.95 -6.29
N ALA A 46 18.96 -15.11 -5.28
CA ALA A 46 19.49 -15.31 -3.93
C ALA A 46 18.62 -16.23 -3.04
N GLY A 47 17.52 -16.78 -3.57
CA GLY A 47 16.59 -17.64 -2.84
C GLY A 47 15.49 -16.90 -2.06
N HIS A 48 15.39 -15.57 -2.21
CA HIS A 48 14.42 -14.74 -1.48
C HIS A 48 13.21 -14.43 -2.39
N ASN A 49 12.19 -15.29 -2.40
CA ASN A 49 11.06 -15.22 -3.33
C ASN A 49 9.98 -14.20 -2.94
N TYR A 50 10.33 -12.91 -2.96
CA TYR A 50 9.39 -11.81 -2.69
C TYR A 50 9.14 -10.97 -3.95
N PRO A 51 7.91 -10.48 -4.19
CA PRO A 51 7.62 -9.56 -5.29
C PRO A 51 8.31 -8.19 -5.18
N GLY A 52 8.74 -7.79 -3.98
CA GLY A 52 9.41 -6.52 -3.73
C GLY A 52 9.47 -6.17 -2.23
N HIS A 53 9.78 -4.90 -1.95
CA HIS A 53 9.90 -4.38 -0.59
C HIS A 53 8.60 -4.50 0.20
N THR A 54 7.46 -4.19 -0.41
CA THR A 54 6.17 -4.14 0.29
C THR A 54 5.81 -5.49 0.90
N GLU A 55 5.89 -6.57 0.12
CA GLU A 55 5.56 -7.93 0.57
C GLU A 55 6.62 -8.48 1.52
N LEU A 56 7.90 -8.14 1.31
CA LEU A 56 8.97 -8.51 2.22
C LEU A 56 8.77 -7.86 3.60
N LEU A 57 8.55 -6.55 3.64
CA LEU A 57 8.30 -5.81 4.88
C LEU A 57 7.05 -6.31 5.58
N ALA A 58 5.93 -6.46 4.86
CA ALA A 58 4.69 -6.98 5.42
C ALA A 58 4.86 -8.36 6.06
N THR A 59 5.66 -9.24 5.43
CA THR A 59 5.99 -10.55 5.98
C THR A 59 6.79 -10.43 7.27
N LEU A 60 7.84 -9.60 7.27
CA LEU A 60 8.73 -9.40 8.42
C LEU A 60 8.06 -8.69 9.61
N THR A 61 7.06 -7.86 9.35
CA THR A 61 6.30 -7.11 10.37
C THR A 61 4.97 -7.76 10.72
N HIS A 62 4.65 -8.92 10.12
CA HIS A 62 3.36 -9.60 10.24
C HIS A 62 2.15 -8.68 9.93
N SER A 63 2.35 -7.71 9.05
CA SER A 63 1.31 -6.75 8.66
C SER A 63 0.42 -7.36 7.60
N ARG A 64 -0.87 -7.52 7.91
CA ARG A 64 -1.89 -8.02 6.97
C ARG A 64 -2.40 -6.93 6.05
N ASP A 65 -2.62 -5.75 6.62
CA ASP A 65 -3.22 -4.62 5.92
C ASP A 65 -2.20 -3.52 5.67
N TYR A 66 -1.96 -3.23 4.39
CA TYR A 66 -1.10 -2.15 3.94
C TYR A 66 -1.63 -1.54 2.64
N ALA A 67 -1.22 -0.29 2.39
CA ALA A 67 -1.58 0.46 1.19
C ALA A 67 -0.47 1.45 0.83
N MET A 68 -0.35 1.77 -0.47
CA MET A 68 0.65 2.70 -0.97
C MET A 68 0.14 4.14 -0.83
N VAL A 69 0.94 5.00 -0.18
CA VAL A 69 0.68 6.44 -0.05
C VAL A 69 1.72 7.22 -0.86
N LEU A 70 1.25 8.14 -1.69
CA LEU A 70 2.06 9.21 -2.28
C LEU A 70 1.79 10.49 -1.49
N TYR A 71 2.83 11.11 -0.93
CA TYR A 71 2.70 12.20 0.04
C TYR A 71 3.46 13.45 -0.42
N THR A 72 2.74 14.56 -0.56
CA THR A 72 3.32 15.90 -0.76
C THR A 72 2.68 16.91 0.20
N ALA A 73 3.24 18.12 0.26
CA ALA A 73 2.68 19.21 1.04
C ALA A 73 1.22 19.53 0.65
N LYS A 74 0.92 19.53 -0.65
CA LYS A 74 -0.39 19.94 -1.20
C LYS A 74 -1.37 18.78 -1.39
N LEU A 75 -0.88 17.62 -1.80
CA LEU A 75 -1.70 16.46 -2.16
C LEU A 75 -1.14 15.18 -1.56
N LYS A 76 -2.03 14.35 -1.02
CA LYS A 76 -1.72 13.04 -0.45
C LYS A 76 -2.71 12.04 -1.06
N VAL A 77 -2.22 10.96 -1.64
CA VAL A 77 -3.06 9.95 -2.32
C VAL A 77 -2.72 8.58 -1.76
N ILE A 78 -3.73 7.86 -1.30
CA ILE A 78 -3.63 6.45 -0.93
C ILE A 78 -4.35 5.60 -1.99
N HIS A 79 -3.81 4.43 -2.28
CA HIS A 79 -4.29 3.60 -3.39
C HIS A 79 -4.99 2.34 -2.89
N VAL A 80 -6.21 2.10 -3.40
CA VAL A 80 -6.99 0.87 -3.12
C VAL A 80 -6.30 -0.36 -3.74
N SER A 81 -5.82 -0.20 -4.98
CA SER A 81 -5.06 -1.17 -5.75
C SER A 81 -3.79 -0.50 -6.30
N THR A 82 -2.78 -1.28 -6.69
CA THR A 82 -1.55 -0.75 -7.31
C THR A 82 -1.29 -1.41 -8.66
N HIS A 83 -0.25 -2.22 -8.78
CA HIS A 83 0.23 -2.77 -10.05
C HIS A 83 -0.56 -4.01 -10.48
N ILE A 84 -1.82 -3.81 -10.89
CA ILE A 84 -2.68 -4.85 -11.48
C ILE A 84 -3.33 -4.34 -12.77
N ALA A 85 -3.73 -5.25 -13.64
CA ALA A 85 -4.47 -4.89 -14.85
C ALA A 85 -5.80 -4.20 -14.50
N LEU A 86 -6.24 -3.23 -15.31
CA LEU A 86 -7.48 -2.49 -15.09
C LEU A 86 -8.69 -3.42 -14.92
N ARG A 87 -8.82 -4.43 -15.78
CA ARG A 87 -9.88 -5.44 -15.65
C ARG A 87 -9.81 -6.19 -14.32
N LYS A 88 -8.62 -6.63 -13.92
CA LYS A 88 -8.42 -7.31 -12.64
C LYS A 88 -8.76 -6.41 -11.45
N PHE A 89 -8.49 -5.10 -11.54
CA PHE A 89 -8.94 -4.15 -10.53
C PHE A 89 -10.46 -4.15 -10.39
N LEU A 90 -11.19 -4.05 -11.49
CA LEU A 90 -12.67 -4.09 -11.48
C LEU A 90 -13.18 -5.43 -10.91
N ASP A 91 -12.57 -6.54 -11.31
CA ASP A 91 -12.99 -7.89 -10.87
C ASP A 91 -12.69 -8.16 -9.38
N THR A 92 -11.74 -7.44 -8.76
CA THR A 92 -11.28 -7.69 -7.39
C THR A 92 -11.61 -6.57 -6.41
N LEU A 93 -12.20 -5.47 -6.90
CA LEU A 93 -12.65 -4.37 -6.05
C LEU A 93 -13.75 -4.88 -5.10
N SER A 94 -13.61 -4.55 -3.82
CA SER A 94 -14.54 -4.99 -2.78
C SER A 94 -14.68 -3.95 -1.67
N THR A 95 -15.84 -3.95 -1.01
CA THR A 95 -16.19 -3.04 0.09
C THR A 95 -15.17 -3.15 1.21
N ALA A 96 -14.84 -4.39 1.60
CA ALA A 96 -13.86 -4.68 2.65
C ALA A 96 -12.48 -4.07 2.37
N ARG A 97 -12.00 -4.13 1.12
CA ARG A 97 -10.71 -3.53 0.76
C ARG A 97 -10.77 -2.01 0.84
N VAL A 98 -11.86 -1.39 0.40
CA VAL A 98 -12.03 0.07 0.46
C VAL A 98 -12.09 0.55 1.91
N GLU A 99 -12.88 -0.11 2.77
CA GLU A 99 -12.91 0.19 4.21
C GLU A 99 -11.54 0.09 4.87
N THR A 100 -10.81 -0.99 4.58
CA THR A 100 -9.45 -1.21 5.09
C THR A 100 -8.54 -0.05 4.72
N VAL A 101 -8.59 0.39 3.46
CA VAL A 101 -7.74 1.47 2.95
C VAL A 101 -8.13 2.83 3.55
N ILE A 102 -9.44 3.10 3.74
CA ILE A 102 -9.90 4.29 4.46
C ILE A 102 -9.39 4.28 5.91
N GLY A 103 -9.47 3.14 6.59
CA GLY A 103 -8.97 2.98 7.97
C GLY A 103 -7.46 3.18 8.09
N ILE A 104 -6.68 2.64 7.13
CA ILE A 104 -5.24 2.88 7.06
C ILE A 104 -4.96 4.38 6.87
N ALA A 105 -5.69 5.05 5.97
CA ALA A 105 -5.50 6.48 5.71
C ALA A 105 -5.80 7.34 6.94
N ASP A 106 -6.89 7.07 7.65
CA ASP A 106 -7.25 7.76 8.88
C ASP A 106 -6.19 7.55 9.97
N THR A 107 -5.80 6.30 10.21
CA THR A 107 -4.77 5.94 11.20
C THR A 107 -3.43 6.63 10.87
N PHE A 108 -3.01 6.58 9.61
CA PHE A 108 -1.78 7.21 9.14
C PHE A 108 -1.82 8.73 9.34
N LEU A 109 -2.90 9.40 8.93
CA LEU A 109 -3.02 10.86 9.05
C LEU A 109 -3.10 11.30 10.52
N LYS A 110 -3.79 10.56 11.38
CA LYS A 110 -3.79 10.79 12.83
C LYS A 110 -2.38 10.68 13.41
N ARG A 111 -1.61 9.65 13.03
CA ARG A 111 -0.21 9.49 13.44
C ARG A 111 0.70 10.64 12.97
N VAL A 112 0.41 11.22 11.79
CA VAL A 112 1.12 12.40 11.27
C VAL A 112 0.74 13.69 12.00
N GLY A 113 -0.38 13.72 12.73
CA GLY A 113 -0.82 14.87 13.53
C GLY A 113 -2.13 15.52 13.07
N TYR A 114 -2.86 14.92 12.11
CA TYR A 114 -4.19 15.39 11.75
C TYR A 114 -5.23 14.85 12.73
N VAL A 115 -5.74 15.70 13.62
CA VAL A 115 -6.70 15.30 14.67
C VAL A 115 -8.01 14.76 14.08
N LYS A 116 -8.50 15.39 13.00
CA LYS A 116 -9.70 14.97 12.25
C LYS A 116 -9.38 14.92 10.76
N PRO A 117 -8.80 13.81 10.26
CA PRO A 117 -8.48 13.67 8.85
C PRO A 117 -9.73 13.84 7.98
N ARG A 118 -9.59 14.54 6.85
CA ARG A 118 -10.64 14.66 5.85
C ARG A 118 -10.21 13.84 4.64
N ILE A 119 -10.94 12.76 4.38
CA ILE A 119 -10.59 11.78 3.34
C ILE A 119 -11.69 11.81 2.28
N ALA A 120 -11.28 12.09 1.04
CA ALA A 120 -12.13 11.96 -0.13
C ALA A 120 -11.83 10.62 -0.82
N VAL A 121 -12.88 9.94 -1.27
CA VAL A 121 -12.78 8.68 -2.01
C VAL A 121 -13.19 8.95 -3.46
N ALA A 122 -12.30 8.66 -4.40
CA ALA A 122 -12.61 8.80 -5.82
C ALA A 122 -13.62 7.71 -6.26
N GLY A 123 -14.50 8.06 -7.20
CA GLY A 123 -15.35 7.09 -7.89
C GLY A 123 -14.54 6.15 -8.77
N VAL A 124 -15.15 5.02 -9.16
CA VAL A 124 -14.60 4.09 -10.15
C VAL A 124 -14.96 4.57 -11.54
N ASN A 125 -16.24 4.89 -11.73
CA ASN A 125 -16.82 5.27 -13.00
C ASN A 125 -16.71 6.80 -13.21
N PRO A 126 -16.76 7.27 -14.48
CA PRO A 126 -16.90 8.68 -14.76
C PRO A 126 -18.05 9.28 -13.96
N HIS A 127 -17.85 10.49 -13.42
CA HIS A 127 -18.87 11.18 -12.61
C HIS A 127 -19.35 10.35 -11.39
N ALA A 128 -18.53 9.42 -10.89
CA ALA A 128 -18.91 8.49 -9.82
C ALA A 128 -20.21 7.75 -10.15
N GLY A 129 -20.33 7.28 -11.39
CA GLY A 129 -21.45 6.47 -11.86
C GLY A 129 -22.63 7.29 -12.39
N GLU A 130 -22.67 8.61 -12.21
CA GLU A 130 -23.77 9.50 -12.65
C GLU A 130 -25.15 8.93 -12.26
N ASN A 131 -25.35 8.70 -10.96
CA ASN A 131 -26.56 8.08 -10.41
C ASN A 131 -26.90 6.69 -11.01
N GLY A 132 -25.88 5.93 -11.42
CA GLY A 132 -26.01 4.58 -11.96
C GLY A 132 -26.01 4.50 -13.49
N LEU A 133 -25.96 5.63 -14.21
CA LEU A 133 -25.92 5.65 -15.68
C LEU A 133 -24.62 5.06 -16.25
N PHE A 134 -23.51 5.17 -15.52
CA PHE A 134 -22.17 4.77 -15.99
C PHE A 134 -21.58 3.57 -15.25
N GLY A 135 -22.37 2.86 -14.45
CA GLY A 135 -21.94 1.71 -13.65
C GLY A 135 -22.54 1.74 -12.24
N ASP A 136 -22.37 0.65 -11.51
CA ASP A 136 -22.99 0.44 -10.19
C ASP A 136 -21.98 0.24 -9.04
N GLU A 137 -20.68 0.24 -9.33
CA GLU A 137 -19.63 0.02 -8.34
C GLU A 137 -19.68 1.04 -7.20
N GLU A 138 -20.08 2.28 -7.48
CA GLU A 138 -20.26 3.30 -6.44
C GLU A 138 -21.34 2.93 -5.44
N THR A 139 -22.51 2.50 -5.90
CA THR A 139 -23.65 2.19 -5.01
C THR A 139 -23.46 0.84 -4.34
N ARG A 140 -22.90 -0.14 -5.06
CA ARG A 140 -22.72 -1.51 -4.58
C ARG A 140 -21.49 -1.71 -3.69
N ILE A 141 -20.42 -0.94 -3.91
CA ILE A 141 -19.12 -1.14 -3.23
C ILE A 141 -18.66 0.10 -2.47
N LEU A 142 -18.55 1.26 -3.12
CA LEU A 142 -17.90 2.42 -2.48
C LEU A 142 -18.78 3.09 -1.41
N THR A 143 -20.06 3.31 -1.70
CA THR A 143 -21.00 4.00 -0.80
C THR A 143 -21.21 3.23 0.51
N PRO A 144 -21.36 1.90 0.51
CA PRO A 144 -21.38 1.13 1.75
C PRO A 144 -20.08 1.30 2.56
N ALA A 145 -18.91 1.16 1.93
CA ALA A 145 -17.63 1.31 2.61
C ALA A 145 -17.46 2.71 3.25
N ILE A 146 -17.86 3.76 2.53
CA ILE A 146 -17.81 5.14 3.02
C ILE A 146 -18.79 5.35 4.17
N THR A 147 -19.99 4.80 4.06
CA THR A 147 -21.03 4.92 5.11
C THR A 147 -20.57 4.25 6.40
N ASP A 148 -20.02 3.05 6.29
CA ASP A 148 -19.50 2.29 7.44
C ASP A 148 -18.28 2.96 8.05
N ALA A 149 -17.40 3.55 7.23
CA ALA A 149 -16.28 4.35 7.73
C ALA A 149 -16.77 5.59 8.49
N ARG A 150 -17.75 6.33 7.94
CA ARG A 150 -18.34 7.51 8.60
C ARG A 150 -19.01 7.18 9.92
N ALA A 151 -19.64 6.01 10.04
CA ALA A 151 -20.23 5.54 11.29
C ALA A 151 -19.19 5.29 12.39
N LYS A 152 -17.93 5.04 12.01
CA LYS A 152 -16.79 4.82 12.92
C LYS A 152 -16.06 6.12 13.31
N GLY A 153 -16.45 7.27 12.74
CA GLY A 153 -15.90 8.61 13.02
C GLY A 153 -14.88 9.10 12.00
#